data_AF-A0A3S0P5Z0-F1
#
_entry.id   AF-A0A3S0P5Z0-F1
#
_cell.length_a   1.000
_cell.length_b   1.000
_cell.length_c   1.000
_cell.angle_alpha   90.00
_cell.angle_beta   90.00
_cell.angle_gamma   90.00
#
_symmetry.space_group_name_H-M   'P 1'
#
loop_
_entity.id
_entity.type
_entity.pdbx_description
1 polymer ?
#
loop_
_entity_poly.entity_id
_entity_poly.type
_entity_poly.pdbx_seq_one_letter_code
_entity_poly.pdbx_strand_id
1 'polypeptide(L)'
;MVGPALNQLHAHRAIHEGGLTGAIDRMEEFMELYNAKKTEEANVAADDLLDYWETRVLSHAEAEESGFYQAKVDANPDLKEAVTKLIRDHDILRMIVKDIHEIRQKEGLNEAVIQKLYALITVNELHSREEERLLFE
;
A
#
# COMPACT_ATOMS: atom_id res chain seq x y z
N MET A 1 -9.61 -14.47 -12.81
CA MET A 1 -10.93 -13.85 -12.55
C MET A 1 -10.78 -13.02 -11.30
N VAL A 2 -11.09 -11.73 -11.38
CA VAL A 2 -11.18 -10.81 -10.23
C VAL A 2 -12.24 -11.34 -9.27
N GLY A 3 -11.92 -11.48 -7.98
CA GLY A 3 -12.86 -12.02 -6.99
C GLY A 3 -14.10 -11.12 -6.84
N PRO A 4 -15.28 -11.69 -6.52
CA PRO A 4 -16.52 -10.91 -6.38
C PRO A 4 -16.44 -9.81 -5.31
N ALA A 5 -15.53 -9.95 -4.34
CA ALA A 5 -15.28 -8.97 -3.28
C ALA A 5 -14.79 -7.62 -3.81
N LEU A 6 -13.97 -7.59 -4.87
CA LEU A 6 -13.42 -6.35 -5.42
C LEU A 6 -14.49 -5.42 -6.01
N ASN A 7 -15.64 -5.96 -6.40
CA ASN A 7 -16.72 -5.20 -7.04
C ASN A 7 -17.78 -4.68 -6.06
N GLN A 8 -17.66 -4.97 -4.77
CA GLN A 8 -18.63 -4.55 -3.76
C GLN A 8 -17.97 -3.56 -2.81
N LEU A 9 -18.49 -2.33 -2.72
CA LEU A 9 -17.88 -1.25 -1.93
C LEU A 9 -17.52 -1.70 -0.50
N HIS A 10 -18.45 -2.36 0.20
CA HIS A 10 -18.19 -2.81 1.58
C HIS A 10 -17.04 -3.82 1.68
N ALA A 11 -16.92 -4.74 0.72
CA ALA A 11 -15.86 -5.74 0.74
C ALA A 11 -14.52 -5.14 0.31
N HIS A 12 -14.54 -4.24 -0.68
CA HIS A 12 -13.37 -3.50 -1.15
C HIS A 12 -12.80 -2.61 -0.04
N ARG A 13 -13.66 -1.80 0.61
CA ARG A 13 -13.30 -0.99 1.79
C ARG A 13 -12.73 -1.84 2.93
N ALA A 14 -13.31 -3.00 3.21
CA ALA A 14 -12.79 -3.88 4.25
C ALA A 14 -11.36 -4.38 3.96
N ILE A 15 -10.99 -4.53 2.68
CA ILE A 15 -9.62 -4.88 2.28
C ILE A 15 -8.69 -3.69 2.52
N HIS A 16 -9.10 -2.47 2.13
CA HIS A 16 -8.34 -1.24 2.40
C HIS A 16 -8.12 -0.99 3.88
N GLU A 17 -9.18 -1.01 4.68
CA GLU A 17 -9.13 -0.80 6.12
C GLU A 17 -8.26 -1.86 6.80
N GLY A 18 -8.39 -3.13 6.40
CA GLY A 18 -7.58 -4.22 6.91
C GLY A 18 -6.10 -4.07 6.56
N GLY A 19 -5.78 -3.70 5.31
CA GLY A 19 -4.42 -3.44 4.85
C GLY A 19 -3.79 -2.24 5.57
N LEU A 20 -4.52 -1.13 5.69
CA LEU A 20 -4.03 0.08 6.34
C LEU A 20 -3.80 -0.13 7.83
N THR A 21 -4.78 -0.71 8.54
CA THR A 21 -4.67 -0.97 9.99
C THR A 21 -3.49 -1.90 10.27
N GLY A 22 -3.34 -3.00 9.51
CA GLY A 22 -2.24 -3.92 9.72
C GLY A 22 -0.86 -3.32 9.42
N ALA A 23 -0.77 -2.40 8.45
CA ALA A 23 0.46 -1.66 8.18
C ALA A 23 0.79 -0.65 9.30
N ILE A 24 -0.21 0.02 9.88
CA ILE A 24 -0.04 0.92 11.02
C ILE A 24 0.44 0.16 12.25
N ASP A 25 -0.20 -0.95 12.62
CA ASP A 25 0.17 -1.76 13.78
C ASP A 25 1.65 -2.22 13.70
N ARG A 26 2.07 -2.64 12.50
CA ARG A 26 3.47 -3.05 12.22
C ARG A 26 4.44 -1.89 12.28
N MET A 27 4.02 -0.72 11.79
CA MET A 27 4.83 0.48 11.90
C MET A 27 5.03 0.90 13.35
N GLU A 28 4.01 0.78 14.20
CA GLU A 28 4.11 1.03 15.63
C GLU A 28 5.10 0.06 16.31
N GLU A 29 4.95 -1.25 16.07
CA GLU A 29 5.89 -2.26 16.60
C GLU A 29 7.33 -1.99 16.17
N PHE A 30 7.54 -1.71 14.88
CA PHE A 30 8.84 -1.36 14.34
C PHE A 30 9.45 -0.13 15.05
N MET A 31 8.65 0.93 15.22
CA MET A 31 9.11 2.16 15.86
C MET A 31 9.42 1.97 17.35
N GLU A 32 8.66 1.14 18.06
CA GLU A 32 8.96 0.78 19.45
C GLU A 32 10.35 0.12 19.57
N LEU A 33 10.65 -0.86 18.72
CA LEU A 33 11.93 -1.56 18.70
C LEU A 33 13.08 -0.64 18.29
N TYR A 34 12.86 0.20 17.28
CA TYR A 34 13.83 1.19 16.81
C TYR A 34 14.19 2.19 17.91
N ASN A 35 13.19 2.78 18.57
CA ASN A 35 13.38 3.75 19.65
C ASN A 35 14.03 3.13 20.88
N ALA A 36 13.75 1.85 21.15
CA ALA A 36 14.42 1.08 22.20
C ALA A 36 15.87 0.69 21.87
N LYS A 37 16.38 1.05 20.67
CA LYS A 37 17.72 0.68 20.16
C LYS A 37 17.96 -0.83 20.09
N LYS A 38 16.88 -1.61 19.90
CA LYS A 38 16.94 -3.06 19.68
C LYS A 38 17.20 -3.32 18.19
N THR A 39 18.44 -3.11 17.77
CA THR A 39 18.78 -3.00 16.34
C THR A 39 18.42 -4.25 15.53
N GLU A 40 18.67 -5.45 16.04
CA GLU A 40 18.39 -6.69 15.31
C GLU A 40 16.88 -6.88 15.16
N GLU A 41 16.14 -6.73 16.27
CA GLU A 41 14.70 -6.86 16.30
C GLU A 41 14.01 -5.80 15.43
N ALA A 42 14.52 -4.56 15.43
CA ALA A 42 14.01 -3.49 14.57
C ALA A 42 14.25 -3.79 13.08
N ASN A 43 15.34 -4.47 12.71
CA ASN A 43 15.55 -4.90 11.33
C ASN A 43 14.55 -6.00 10.93
N VAL A 44 14.33 -6.99 11.79
CA VAL A 44 13.33 -8.04 11.55
C VAL A 44 11.92 -7.45 11.43
N ALA A 45 11.56 -6.50 12.29
CA ALA A 45 10.26 -5.82 12.21
C ALA A 45 10.13 -4.97 10.93
N ALA A 46 11.22 -4.34 10.48
CA ALA A 46 11.23 -3.62 9.20
C ALA A 46 11.05 -4.58 8.00
N ASP A 47 11.65 -5.78 8.05
CA ASP A 47 11.43 -6.82 7.04
C ASP A 47 9.96 -7.27 7.02
N ASP A 48 9.38 -7.60 8.17
CA ASP A 48 7.96 -8.03 8.26
C ASP A 48 7.00 -6.92 7.78
N LEU A 49 7.30 -5.66 8.09
CA LEU A 49 6.50 -4.53 7.62
C LEU A 49 6.57 -4.39 6.09
N LEU A 50 7.76 -4.52 5.49
CA LEU A 50 7.91 -4.47 4.04
C LEU A 50 7.23 -5.65 3.34
N ASP A 51 7.40 -6.86 3.88
CA ASP A 51 6.72 -8.05 3.39
C ASP A 51 5.20 -7.90 3.46
N TYR A 52 4.69 -7.25 4.52
CA TYR A 52 3.26 -6.96 4.63
C TYR A 52 2.78 -6.00 3.53
N TRP A 53 3.51 -4.92 3.26
CA TRP A 53 3.20 -4.00 2.15
C TRP A 53 3.15 -4.71 0.81
N GLU A 54 4.15 -5.54 0.52
CA GLU A 54 4.24 -6.27 -0.74
C GLU A 54 3.14 -7.31 -0.88
N THR A 55 2.95 -8.14 0.14
CA THR A 55 2.06 -9.30 0.06
C THR A 55 0.59 -8.97 0.27
N ARG A 56 0.26 -7.89 0.99
CA ARG A 56 -1.13 -7.48 1.25
C ARG A 56 -1.56 -6.32 0.39
N VAL A 57 -0.84 -5.21 0.45
CA VAL A 57 -1.30 -3.95 -0.15
C VAL A 57 -0.98 -3.92 -1.66
N LEU A 58 0.26 -4.20 -2.03
CA LEU A 58 0.65 -4.20 -3.45
C LEU A 58 0.04 -5.38 -4.23
N SER A 59 -0.17 -6.55 -3.60
CA SER A 59 -0.94 -7.64 -4.22
C SER A 59 -2.39 -7.25 -4.50
N HIS A 60 -3.01 -6.45 -3.63
CA HIS A 60 -4.37 -5.94 -3.84
C HIS A 60 -4.39 -4.95 -5.02
N ALA A 61 -3.45 -4.00 -5.05
CA ALA A 61 -3.24 -3.09 -6.18
C ALA A 61 -3.07 -3.83 -7.52
N GLU A 62 -2.30 -4.93 -7.53
CA GLU A 62 -2.14 -5.78 -8.73
C GLU A 62 -3.46 -6.46 -9.13
N ALA A 63 -4.24 -6.92 -8.17
CA ALA A 63 -5.56 -7.52 -8.43
C ALA A 63 -6.54 -6.51 -9.04
N GLU A 64 -6.42 -5.23 -8.67
CA GLU A 64 -7.23 -4.16 -9.24
C GLU A 64 -6.83 -3.83 -10.68
N GLU A 65 -5.54 -3.62 -10.90
CA GLU A 65 -4.96 -3.33 -12.20
C GLU A 65 -5.17 -4.45 -13.21
N SER A 66 -5.09 -5.71 -12.77
CA SER A 66 -5.21 -6.89 -13.63
C SER A 66 -6.63 -7.17 -14.14
N GLY A 67 -7.64 -6.46 -13.65
CA GLY A 67 -8.97 -6.57 -14.26
C GLY A 67 -10.08 -5.69 -13.69
N PHE A 68 -10.03 -5.27 -12.43
CA PHE A 68 -11.08 -4.44 -11.84
C PHE A 68 -11.16 -3.08 -12.53
N TYR A 69 -10.02 -2.41 -12.72
CA TYR A 69 -9.94 -1.11 -13.38
C TYR A 69 -10.39 -1.16 -14.84
N GLN A 70 -9.95 -2.17 -15.59
CA GLN A 70 -10.40 -2.34 -16.97
C GLN A 70 -11.92 -2.53 -17.02
N ALA A 71 -12.49 -3.36 -16.14
CA ALA A 71 -13.93 -3.58 -16.09
C ALA A 71 -14.71 -2.29 -15.73
N LYS A 72 -14.19 -1.43 -14.85
CA LYS A 72 -14.79 -0.13 -14.52
C LYS A 72 -14.80 0.81 -15.73
N VAL A 73 -13.70 0.89 -16.47
CA VAL A 73 -13.60 1.73 -17.68
C VAL A 73 -14.47 1.19 -18.81
N ASP A 74 -14.54 -0.12 -18.99
CA ASP A 74 -15.40 -0.74 -20.01
C ASP A 74 -16.89 -0.45 -19.73
N ALA A 75 -17.29 -0.45 -18.45
CA ALA A 75 -18.65 -0.10 -18.03
C ALA A 75 -18.93 1.41 -18.11
N ASN A 76 -17.93 2.26 -17.81
CA ASN A 76 -18.02 3.70 -17.89
C ASN A 76 -16.70 4.33 -18.38
N PRO A 77 -16.59 4.65 -19.70
CA PRO A 77 -15.37 5.20 -20.28
C PRO A 77 -14.90 6.54 -19.68
N ASP A 78 -15.79 7.31 -19.05
CA ASP A 78 -15.45 8.59 -18.41
C ASP A 78 -14.54 8.40 -17.18
N LEU A 79 -14.48 7.19 -16.61
CA LEU A 79 -13.59 6.85 -15.49
C LEU A 79 -12.11 6.70 -15.89
N LYS A 80 -11.79 6.73 -17.19
CA LYS A 80 -10.43 6.48 -17.67
C LYS A 80 -9.37 7.38 -17.03
N GLU A 81 -9.66 8.67 -16.86
CA GLU A 81 -8.72 9.60 -16.23
C GLU A 81 -8.55 9.29 -14.73
N ALA A 82 -9.64 8.98 -14.03
CA ALA A 82 -9.61 8.61 -12.62
C ALA A 82 -8.76 7.35 -12.40
N VAL A 83 -9.04 6.28 -13.17
CA VAL A 83 -8.27 5.03 -13.12
C VAL A 83 -6.79 5.26 -13.41
N THR A 84 -6.45 6.11 -14.38
CA THR A 84 -5.04 6.43 -14.68
C THR A 84 -4.32 7.05 -13.46
N LYS A 85 -5.00 7.89 -12.69
CA LYS A 85 -4.46 8.49 -11.46
C LYS A 85 -4.31 7.44 -10.35
N LEU A 86 -5.28 6.55 -10.19
CA LEU A 86 -5.23 5.47 -9.19
C LEU A 86 -4.07 4.50 -9.45
N ILE A 87 -3.87 4.09 -10.71
CA ILE A 87 -2.70 3.29 -11.12
C ILE A 87 -1.39 4.04 -10.82
N ARG A 88 -1.38 5.36 -11.03
CA ARG A 88 -0.19 6.16 -10.72
C ARG A 88 0.14 6.18 -9.23
N ASP A 89 -0.87 6.18 -8.36
CA ASP A 89 -0.66 6.09 -6.92
C ASP A 89 -0.07 4.74 -6.51
N HIS A 90 -0.51 3.63 -7.13
CA HIS A 90 0.12 2.32 -6.96
C HIS A 90 1.60 2.32 -7.37
N ASP A 91 1.92 2.95 -8.49
CA ASP A 91 3.31 3.10 -8.93
C ASP A 91 4.13 3.91 -7.92
N ILE A 92 3.54 4.91 -7.27
CA ILE A 92 4.20 5.67 -6.20
C ILE A 92 4.51 4.77 -5.00
N LEU A 93 3.56 3.93 -4.57
CA LEU A 93 3.80 2.95 -3.51
C LEU A 93 4.94 1.99 -3.89
N ARG A 94 4.93 1.44 -5.11
CA ARG A 94 6.00 0.54 -5.61
C ARG A 94 7.37 1.22 -5.64
N MET A 95 7.43 2.48 -6.09
CA MET A 95 8.68 3.25 -6.09
C MET A 95 9.21 3.48 -4.67
N ILE A 96 8.34 3.79 -3.70
CA ILE A 96 8.74 3.99 -2.32
C ILE A 96 9.27 2.68 -1.71
N VAL A 97 8.60 1.54 -1.93
CA VAL A 97 9.08 0.22 -1.47
C VAL A 97 10.45 -0.10 -2.08
N LYS A 98 10.62 0.12 -3.38
CA LYS A 98 11.90 -0.07 -4.06
C LYS A 98 13.00 0.80 -3.45
N ASP A 99 12.73 2.08 -3.23
CA ASP A 99 13.69 3.00 -2.62
C ASP A 99 14.08 2.54 -1.20
N ILE A 100 13.13 2.02 -0.41
CA ILE A 100 13.43 1.48 0.93
C ILE A 100 14.39 0.31 0.82
N HIS A 101 14.14 -0.65 -0.07
CA HIS A 101 15.05 -1.78 -0.28
C HIS A 101 16.45 -1.30 -0.69
N GLU A 102 16.55 -0.34 -1.60
CA GLU A 102 17.83 0.21 -2.04
C GLU A 102 18.60 0.92 -0.92
N ILE A 103 17.92 1.72 -0.08
CA ILE A 103 18.53 2.39 1.07
C ILE A 103 18.99 1.36 2.09
N ARG A 104 18.14 0.38 2.44
CA ARG A 104 18.48 -0.65 3.43
C ARG A 104 19.68 -1.48 3.00
N GLN A 105 19.81 -1.81 1.71
CA GLN A 105 20.98 -2.53 1.19
C GLN A 105 22.28 -1.72 1.25
N LYS A 106 22.22 -0.39 1.05
CA LYS A 106 23.41 0.47 0.98
C LYS A 106 23.84 1.03 2.34
N GLU A 107 22.85 1.43 3.14
CA GLU A 107 23.03 2.26 4.34
C GLU A 107 22.46 1.61 5.60
N GLY A 108 21.75 0.49 5.46
CA GLY A 108 21.03 -0.15 6.56
C GLY A 108 19.79 0.64 6.99
N LEU A 109 19.29 0.29 8.17
CA LEU A 109 18.14 0.96 8.77
C LEU A 109 18.52 2.36 9.28
N ASN A 110 17.88 3.39 8.72
CA ASN A 110 18.14 4.79 9.07
C ASN A 110 16.86 5.65 8.99
N GLU A 111 16.98 6.94 9.30
CA GLU A 111 15.84 7.87 9.31
C GLU A 111 15.15 7.99 7.94
N ALA A 112 15.90 7.90 6.83
CA ALA A 112 15.32 7.97 5.48
C ALA A 112 14.40 6.77 5.19
N VAL A 113 14.72 5.58 5.71
CA VAL A 113 13.83 4.40 5.66
C VAL A 113 12.54 4.68 6.42
N ILE A 114 12.64 5.22 7.63
CA ILE A 114 11.49 5.52 8.50
C ILE A 114 10.54 6.52 7.82
N GLN A 115 11.10 7.60 7.25
CA GLN A 115 10.32 8.61 6.55
C GLN A 115 9.57 8.01 5.34
N LYS A 116 10.19 7.09 4.61
CA LYS A 116 9.55 6.39 3.48
C LYS A 116 8.47 5.40 3.92
N LEU A 117 8.66 4.68 5.04
CA LEU A 117 7.64 3.81 5.60
C LEU A 117 6.38 4.59 6.00
N TYR A 118 6.53 5.75 6.64
CA TYR A 118 5.40 6.65 6.89
C TYR A 118 4.75 7.18 5.62
N ALA A 119 5.55 7.47 4.59
CA ALA A 119 5.01 7.92 3.30
C ALA A 119 4.12 6.85 2.64
N LEU A 120 4.44 5.55 2.78
CA LEU A 120 3.56 4.47 2.29
C LEU A 120 2.18 4.53 2.94
N ILE A 121 2.11 4.70 4.26
CA ILE A 121 0.85 4.83 5.01
C ILE A 121 0.03 6.00 4.47
N THR A 122 0.66 7.18 4.36
CA THR A 122 -0.03 8.40 3.90
C THR A 122 -0.54 8.27 2.46
N VAL A 123 0.28 7.75 1.54
CA VAL A 123 -0.13 7.58 0.14
C VAL A 123 -1.26 6.56 0.04
N ASN A 124 -1.15 5.42 0.73
CA ASN A 124 -2.17 4.38 0.69
C ASN A 124 -3.52 4.87 1.25
N GLU A 125 -3.52 5.59 2.37
CA GLU A 125 -4.76 6.16 2.93
C GLU A 125 -5.46 7.11 1.95
N LEU A 126 -4.69 7.99 1.30
CA LEU A 126 -5.22 8.92 0.31
C LEU A 126 -5.76 8.18 -0.92
N HIS A 127 -5.00 7.20 -1.42
CA HIS A 127 -5.37 6.36 -2.55
C HIS A 127 -6.68 5.62 -2.28
N SER A 128 -6.75 4.85 -1.19
CA SER A 128 -7.93 4.04 -0.84
C SER A 128 -9.19 4.88 -0.73
N ARG A 129 -9.11 6.06 -0.10
CA ARG A 129 -10.26 6.97 0.01
C ARG A 129 -10.72 7.49 -1.35
N GLU A 130 -9.78 7.91 -2.21
CA GLU A 130 -10.13 8.46 -3.52
C GLU A 130 -10.63 7.39 -4.47
N GLU A 131 -10.07 6.18 -4.43
CA GLU A 131 -10.56 5.04 -5.19
C GLU A 131 -12.01 4.71 -4.87
N GLU A 132 -12.32 4.57 -3.59
CA GLU A 132 -13.68 4.28 -3.12
C GLU A 132 -14.66 5.35 -3.59
N ARG A 133 -14.29 6.62 -3.43
CA ARG A 133 -15.11 7.77 -3.84
C ARG A 133 -15.30 7.85 -5.36
N LEU A 134 -14.27 7.53 -6.15
CA LEU A 134 -14.31 7.69 -7.61
C LEU A 134 -14.96 6.51 -8.32
N LEU A 135 -14.83 5.29 -7.78
CA LEU A 135 -15.24 4.06 -8.47
C LEU A 135 -16.53 3.45 -7.93
N PHE A 136 -17.03 3.87 -6.76
CA PHE A 136 -18.23 3.30 -6.14
C PHE A 136 -19.31 4.31 -5.75
N GLU A 137 -18.97 5.58 -5.59
CA GLU A 137 -19.92 6.68 -5.28
C GLU A 137 -20.24 7.51 -6.53
#